data_AF-A0AB36KJI9-F1
#
_entry.id   AF-A0AB36KJI9-F1
#
_cell.length_a   1.000
_cell.length_b   1.000
_cell.length_c   1.000
_cell.angle_alpha   90.00
_cell.angle_beta   90.00
_cell.angle_gamma   90.00
#
_symmetry.space_group_name_H-M   'P 1'
#
loop_
_entity.id
_entity.type
_entity.pdbx_description
1 polymer ?
#
loop_
_entity_poly.entity_id
_entity_poly.type
_entity_poly.pdbx_seq_one_letter_code
_entity_poly.pdbx_strand_id
1 'polypeptide(L)' 'MKILSNYSSSALERSTLRLASGVSEAIDAECSYRPSNVSHKTWITEAVTERLARINSSFCSKSAKGTNG' A
#
# COMPACT_ATOMS: atom_id res chain seq x y z
N MET A 1 -25.67 6.76 10.61
CA MET A 1 -24.33 7.34 10.36
C MET A 1 -23.94 7.01 8.93
N LYS A 2 -23.88 8.00 8.03
CA LYS A 2 -23.48 7.79 6.63
C LYS A 2 -21.96 7.88 6.56
N ILE A 3 -21.29 6.76 6.27
CA ILE A 3 -19.87 6.79 5.87
C ILE A 3 -19.84 7.26 4.42
N LEU A 4 -19.86 8.58 4.22
CA LEU A 4 -19.54 9.20 2.94
C LEU A 4 -18.03 9.38 2.88
N SER A 5 -17.26 8.30 2.71
CA SER A 5 -15.89 8.42 2.23
C SER A 5 -15.89 8.37 0.71
N ASN A 6 -16.58 9.33 0.08
CA ASN A 6 -16.43 9.60 -1.33
C ASN A 6 -15.11 10.37 -1.51
N TYR A 7 -13.98 9.69 -1.34
CA TYR A 7 -12.66 10.26 -1.58
C TYR A 7 -12.40 10.32 -3.09
N SER A 8 -13.28 10.99 -3.83
CA SER A 8 -12.96 11.45 -5.17
C SER A 8 -12.18 12.76 -5.04
N SER A 9 -11.03 12.70 -4.38
CA SER A 9 -10.03 13.74 -4.50
C SER A 9 -9.07 13.29 -5.59
N SER A 10 -9.21 13.86 -6.77
CA SER A 10 -8.17 13.81 -7.80
C SER A 10 -6.88 14.54 -7.37
N ALA A 11 -6.84 15.09 -6.16
CA ALA A 11 -5.64 15.68 -5.57
C ALA A 11 -4.75 14.59 -4.97
N LEU A 12 -3.53 14.48 -5.51
CA LEU A 12 -2.45 13.71 -4.89
C LEU A 12 -1.97 14.45 -3.64
N GLU A 13 -2.22 13.87 -2.48
CA GLU A 13 -1.66 14.34 -1.22
C GLU A 13 -0.15 14.11 -1.18
N ARG A 14 0.62 15.11 -0.72
CA ARG A 14 2.07 15.01 -0.56
C ARG A 14 2.40 14.90 0.91
N SER A 15 3.20 13.91 1.27
CA SER A 15 3.70 13.71 2.64
C SER A 15 5.21 13.52 2.62
N THR A 16 5.89 14.03 3.64
CA THR A 16 7.33 13.82 3.85
C THR A 16 7.52 12.66 4.80
N LEU A 17 8.28 11.65 4.40
CA LEU A 17 8.63 10.49 5.23
C LEU A 17 10.10 10.52 5.58
N ARG A 18 10.43 10.18 6.82
CA ARG A 18 11.81 9.94 7.25
C ARG A 18 12.03 8.45 7.36
N LEU A 19 12.99 7.94 6.58
CA LEU A 19 13.36 6.53 6.55
C LEU A 19 14.81 6.40 7.05
N ALA A 20 15.13 5.25 7.64
CA ALA A 20 16.52 4.90 7.90
C ALA A 20 17.27 4.74 6.56
N SER A 21 18.57 5.07 6.52
CA SER A 21 19.37 5.01 5.29
C SER A 21 19.25 3.66 4.58
N GLY A 22 19.45 2.56 5.32
CA GLY A 22 19.38 1.22 4.75
C GLY A 22 18.02 0.85 4.17
N VAL A 23 16.93 1.46 4.68
CA VAL A 23 15.59 1.26 4.09
C VAL A 23 15.46 2.03 2.78
N SER A 24 15.98 3.26 2.72
CA SER A 24 15.98 4.04 1.48
C SER A 24 16.80 3.36 0.39
N GLU A 25 17.97 2.82 0.73
CA GLU A 25 18.86 2.10 -0.20
C GLU A 25 18.23 0.81 -0.71
N ALA A 26 17.53 0.06 0.15
CA ALA A 26 16.80 -1.13 -0.26
C ALA A 26 15.68 -0.81 -1.26
N ILE A 27 14.96 0.31 -1.08
CA ILE A 27 13.92 0.75 -2.02
C ILE A 27 14.53 1.13 -3.37
N ASP A 28 15.63 1.87 -3.38
CA ASP A 28 16.33 2.26 -4.62
C ASP A 28 16.85 1.04 -5.39
N ALA A 29 17.35 0.02 -4.70
CA ALA A 29 17.77 -1.25 -5.32
C ALA A 29 16.59 -1.98 -5.99
N GLU A 30 15.44 -2.07 -5.31
CA GLU A 30 14.22 -2.67 -5.85
C GLU A 30 13.66 -1.89 -7.05
N CYS A 31 13.73 -0.56 -7.00
CA CYS A 31 13.35 0.31 -8.11
C CYS A 31 14.20 0.04 -9.36
N SER A 32 15.50 -0.18 -9.17
CA SER A 32 16.48 -0.46 -10.23
C SER A 32 16.32 -1.85 -10.85
N TYR A 33 15.81 -2.81 -10.09
CA TYR A 33 15.59 -4.18 -10.57
C TYR A 33 14.40 -4.30 -11.53
N ARG A 34 13.46 -3.34 -11.52
CA ARG A 34 12.24 -3.40 -12.32
C ARG A 34 12.46 -2.94 -13.77
N PRO A 35 11.88 -3.65 -14.77
CA PRO A 35 11.96 -3.26 -16.18
C PRO A 35 11.09 -2.04 -16.43
N SER A 36 11.64 -0.85 -16.15
CA SER A 36 11.14 0.51 -16.48
C SER A 36 11.73 1.59 -15.58
N ASN A 37 12.61 1.25 -14.61
CA ASN A 37 13.10 2.19 -13.58
C ASN A 37 11.93 2.92 -12.89
N VAL A 38 11.26 2.20 -11.99
CA VAL A 38 10.12 2.74 -11.24
C VAL A 38 10.62 3.77 -10.22
N SER A 39 9.93 4.91 -10.08
CA SER A 39 10.33 5.90 -9.08
C SER A 39 10.11 5.38 -7.66
N HIS A 40 10.92 5.85 -6.70
CA HIS A 40 10.79 5.54 -5.28
C HIS A 40 9.35 5.77 -4.76
N LYS A 41 8.73 6.89 -5.16
CA LYS A 41 7.33 7.19 -4.77
C LYS A 41 6.34 6.19 -5.33
N THR A 42 6.52 5.81 -6.58
CA THR A 42 5.67 4.80 -7.25
C THR A 42 5.80 3.47 -6.53
N TRP A 43 7.04 3.03 -6.26
CA TRP A 43 7.30 1.78 -5.56
C TRP A 43 6.65 1.75 -4.17
N ILE A 44 6.80 2.83 -3.37
CA ILE A 44 6.14 2.95 -2.06
C ILE A 44 4.62 2.87 -2.21
N THR A 45 4.06 3.58 -3.19
CA THR A 45 2.61 3.64 -3.40
C THR A 45 2.06 2.25 -3.74
N GLU A 46 2.73 1.51 -4.61
CA GLU A 46 2.38 0.13 -4.96
C GLU A 46 2.49 -0.80 -3.76
N ALA A 47 3.61 -0.76 -3.04
CA ALA A 47 3.85 -1.63 -1.88
C ALA A 47 2.83 -1.38 -0.75
N VAL A 48 2.50 -0.12 -0.48
CA VAL A 48 1.47 0.25 0.51
C VAL A 48 0.09 -0.21 0.04
N THR A 49 -0.25 0.02 -1.23
CA THR A 49 -1.54 -0.40 -1.81
C THR A 49 -1.71 -1.91 -1.73
N GLU A 50 -0.68 -2.67 -2.11
CA GLU A 50 -0.68 -4.13 -2.03
C GLU A 50 -0.84 -4.61 -0.58
N ARG A 51 -0.10 -4.00 0.36
CA ARG A 51 -0.20 -4.35 1.77
C ARG A 51 -1.59 -4.09 2.33
N LEU A 52 -2.20 -2.94 2.01
CA LEU A 52 -3.55 -2.60 2.44
C LEU A 52 -4.59 -3.55 1.82
N ALA A 53 -4.44 -3.91 0.55
CA ALA A 53 -5.30 -4.88 -0.12
C ALA A 53 -5.22 -6.27 0.55
N ARG A 54 -4.02 -6.74 0.88
CA ARG A 54 -3.79 -8.01 1.61
C ARG A 54 -4.38 -8.00 3.03
N ILE A 55 -4.26 -6.88 3.73
CA ILE A 55 -4.85 -6.70 5.06
C ILE A 55 -6.38 -6.76 4.95
N ASN A 56 -6.96 -6.02 4.00
CA ASN A 56 -8.40 -5.99 3.79
C ASN A 56 -8.97 -7.36 3.38
N SER A 57 -8.27 -8.09 2.51
CA SER A 57 -8.66 -9.46 2.13
C SER A 57 -8.52 -10.45 3.31
N SER A 58 -7.50 -10.29 4.15
CA SER A 58 -7.34 -11.08 5.38
C SER A 58 -8.42 -10.82 6.42
N PHE A 59 -9.03 -9.63 6.47
CA PHE A 59 -10.14 -9.36 7.36
C PHE A 59 -11.43 -10.01 6.85
N CYS A 60 -11.63 -10.04 5.53
CA CYS A 60 -12.80 -10.68 4.92
C CYS A 60 -12.76 -12.22 5.06
N SER A 61 -11.58 -12.84 5.01
CA SER A 61 -11.44 -14.30 5.14
C SER A 61 -11.63 -14.86 6.55
N LYS A 62 -11.53 -14.03 7.60
CA LYS A 62 -11.81 -14.45 8.99
C LYS A 62 -13.30 -14.47 9.33
N SER A 63 -14.15 -13.79 8.55
CA SER A 63 -15.61 -13.83 8.74
C SER A 63 -16.26 -15.10 8.17
N ALA A 64 -15.55 -15.89 7.36
CA ALA A 64 -16.07 -17.08 6.69
C ALA A 64 -15.77 -18.41 7.41
N LYS A 65 -15.27 -18.36 8.66
CA LYS A 65 -15.12 -19.55 9.53
C LYS A 65 -16.00 -19.44 10.77
N GLY A 66 -17.30 -19.36 10.52
CA GLY A 66 -18.35 -19.62 11.50
C GLY A 66 -19.50 -20.30 10.77
N THR A 67 -20.09 -21.31 11.41
CA THR A 67 -21.20 -22.19 10.98
C THR A 67 -20.79 -23.44 10.18
N ASN A 68 -21.19 -24.68 10.48
CA ASN A 68 -21.92 -25.35 11.58
C ASN A 68 -21.60 -26.86 11.46
N GLY A 69 -21.62 -27.60 12.58
CA GLY A 69 -21.54 -29.08 12.60
C GLY A 69 -21.00 -29.61 13.90
#